data_AF-A0A315SW87-F1
#
_entry.id   AF-A0A315SW87-F1
#
_cell.length_a   1.000
_cell.length_b   1.000
_cell.length_c   1.000
_cell.angle_alpha   90.00
_cell.angle_beta   90.00
_cell.angle_gamma   90.00
#
_symmetry.space_group_name_H-M   'P 1'
#
loop_
_entity.id
_entity.type
_entity.pdbx_description
1 polymer ?
#
loop_
_entity_poly.entity_id
_entity_poly.type
_entity_poly.pdbx_seq_one_letter_code
_entity_poly.pdbx_strand_id
1 'polypeptide(L)'
;MKRFIEGESRTQVTLLPECLDDYITEENPVRVVDVFVDELDLGTLGFEGVDPAATGRPAYHPAVLLKIYIYGYLNRIQSSRRLEREAERNV
;
A
#
# COMPACT_ATOMS: atom_id res chain seq x y z
N MET A 1 -3.05 20.27 -5.05
CA MET A 1 -2.99 19.06 -5.91
C MET A 1 -2.30 17.98 -5.11
N LYS A 2 -2.93 16.80 -5.01
CA LYS A 2 -2.29 15.61 -4.42
C LYS A 2 -1.06 15.29 -5.27
N ARG A 3 0.12 15.26 -4.66
CA ARG A 3 1.39 15.12 -5.39
C ARG A 3 1.89 13.67 -5.46
N PHE A 4 1.25 12.77 -4.72
CA PHE A 4 1.33 11.32 -4.90
C PHE A 4 0.02 10.78 -5.47
N ILE A 5 0.09 9.58 -6.06
CA ILE A 5 -1.10 8.78 -6.37
C ILE A 5 -1.68 8.33 -5.03
N GLU A 6 -2.91 8.73 -4.76
CA GLU A 6 -3.66 8.32 -3.58
C GLU A 6 -4.78 7.37 -4.02
N GLY A 7 -4.90 6.23 -3.33
CA GLY A 7 -6.01 5.31 -3.49
C GLY A 7 -7.25 5.75 -2.72
N GLU A 8 -8.31 4.96 -2.85
CA GLU A 8 -9.51 5.11 -2.02
C GLU A 8 -9.27 4.52 -0.63
N SER A 9 -9.96 5.05 0.38
CA SER A 9 -9.86 4.48 1.73
C SER A 9 -10.53 3.11 1.77
N ARG A 10 -9.88 2.13 2.41
CA ARG A 10 -10.48 0.81 2.66
C ARG A 10 -11.77 0.86 3.49
N THR A 11 -11.95 1.92 4.29
CA THR A 11 -13.15 2.15 5.10
C THR A 11 -14.22 2.95 4.36
N GLN A 12 -13.99 3.29 3.09
CA GLN A 12 -14.98 3.98 2.28
C GLN A 12 -16.14 3.03 2.00
N VAL A 13 -17.37 3.54 2.18
CA VAL A 13 -18.56 2.74 1.95
C VAL A 13 -18.73 2.44 0.46
N THR A 14 -18.97 1.17 0.11
CA THR A 14 -19.28 0.71 -1.25
C THR A 14 -20.63 0.01 -1.30
N LEU A 15 -21.07 -0.45 -2.48
CA LEU A 15 -22.39 -1.07 -2.63
C LEU A 15 -22.44 -2.47 -2.00
N LEU A 16 -21.42 -3.30 -2.24
CA LEU A 16 -21.17 -4.62 -1.65
C LEU A 16 -19.67 -4.93 -1.80
N PRO A 17 -18.90 -5.18 -0.73
CA PRO A 17 -19.25 -5.18 0.71
C PRO A 17 -19.56 -3.76 1.25
N GLU A 18 -19.91 -3.62 2.53
CA GLU A 18 -20.13 -2.27 3.10
C GLU A 18 -18.85 -1.44 2.99
N CYS A 19 -17.68 -1.99 3.29
CA CYS A 19 -16.38 -1.42 2.91
C CYS A 19 -15.34 -2.52 2.60
N LEU A 20 -14.26 -2.16 1.90
CA LEU A 20 -13.18 -3.12 1.57
C LEU A 20 -12.54 -3.73 2.82
N ASP A 21 -12.47 -2.98 3.92
CA ASP A 21 -11.92 -3.48 5.18
C ASP A 21 -12.71 -4.66 5.77
N ASP A 22 -13.97 -4.85 5.38
CA ASP A 22 -14.81 -5.97 5.84
C ASP A 22 -14.33 -7.32 5.29
N TYR A 23 -13.59 -7.33 4.18
CA TYR A 23 -12.95 -8.54 3.66
C TYR A 23 -11.65 -8.88 4.37
N ILE A 24 -11.14 -7.99 5.23
CA ILE A 24 -9.89 -8.18 5.96
C ILE A 24 -10.23 -8.62 7.38
N THR A 25 -9.92 -9.88 7.71
CA THR A 25 -10.11 -10.38 9.07
C THR A 25 -9.30 -9.57 10.09
N GLU A 26 -9.75 -9.53 11.34
CA GLU A 26 -9.04 -8.84 12.43
C GLU A 26 -7.62 -9.37 12.64
N GLU A 27 -7.41 -10.67 12.43
CA GLU A 27 -6.12 -11.34 12.58
C GLU A 27 -5.26 -11.30 11.30
N ASN A 28 -5.71 -10.62 10.23
CA ASN A 28 -4.95 -10.58 8.99
C ASN A 28 -3.63 -9.80 9.20
N PRO A 29 -2.47 -10.36 8.83
CA PRO A 29 -1.17 -9.71 9.02
C PRO A 29 -1.04 -8.37 8.31
N VAL A 30 -1.83 -8.11 7.26
CA VAL A 30 -1.83 -6.81 6.55
C VAL A 30 -2.11 -5.64 7.49
N ARG A 31 -2.91 -5.85 8.56
CA ARG A 31 -3.19 -4.80 9.56
C ARG A 31 -1.93 -4.39 10.31
N VAL A 32 -1.07 -5.35 10.64
CA VAL A 32 0.23 -5.08 11.28
C VAL A 32 1.18 -4.39 10.29
N VAL A 33 1.21 -4.83 9.03
CA VAL A 33 2.05 -4.21 8.00
C VAL A 33 1.67 -2.73 7.80
N ASP A 34 0.38 -2.42 7.80
CA ASP A 34 -0.14 -1.07 7.63
C ASP A 34 0.34 -0.14 8.75
N VAL A 35 0.06 -0.50 10.00
CA VAL A 35 0.49 0.26 11.19
C VAL A 35 2.00 0.35 11.28
N PHE A 36 2.72 -0.75 11.03
CA PHE A 36 4.17 -0.77 11.10
C PHE A 36 4.80 0.20 10.11
N VAL A 37 4.38 0.19 8.84
CA VAL A 37 4.96 1.08 7.82
C VAL A 37 4.55 2.53 8.03
N ASP A 38 3.33 2.80 8.51
CA ASP A 38 2.84 4.16 8.75
C ASP A 38 3.58 4.86 9.90
N GLU A 39 4.13 4.11 10.85
CA GLU A 39 4.95 4.64 11.95
C GLU A 39 6.42 4.87 11.54
N LEU A 40 6.86 4.45 10.35
CA LEU A 40 8.23 4.65 9.89
C LEU A 40 8.42 6.05 9.28
N ASP A 41 9.44 6.76 9.77
CA ASP A 41 9.97 7.94 9.06
C ASP A 41 10.88 7.46 7.90
N LEU A 42 10.27 7.23 6.75
CA LEU A 42 10.98 6.76 5.55
C LEU A 42 12.04 7.75 5.05
N GLY A 43 11.88 9.05 5.31
CA GLY A 43 12.87 10.07 4.95
C GLY A 43 14.16 9.88 5.75
N THR A 44 14.05 9.71 7.07
CA THR A 44 15.21 9.45 7.94
C THR A 44 15.86 8.09 7.68
N LEU A 45 15.08 7.11 7.23
CA LEU A 45 15.57 5.78 6.83
C LEU A 45 16.26 5.78 5.45
N GLY A 46 16.30 6.92 4.76
CA GLY A 46 17.01 7.09 3.49
C GLY A 46 16.24 6.57 2.28
N PHE A 47 14.92 6.44 2.35
CA PHE A 47 14.12 6.16 1.16
C PHE A 47 14.12 7.37 0.23
N GLU A 48 14.42 7.13 -1.04
CA GLU A 48 14.23 8.11 -2.09
C GLU A 48 12.74 8.26 -2.45
N GLY A 49 12.34 9.43 -2.97
CA GLY A 49 10.97 9.66 -3.46
C GLY A 49 9.92 9.88 -2.37
N VAL A 50 10.33 10.11 -1.12
CA VAL A 50 9.46 10.55 -0.02
C VAL A 50 8.94 11.97 -0.27
N ASP A 51 9.78 12.81 -0.90
CA ASP A 51 9.36 14.10 -1.41
C ASP A 51 8.83 13.95 -2.85
N PRO A 52 7.61 14.44 -3.13
CA PRO A 52 7.05 14.32 -4.45
C PRO A 52 7.71 15.29 -5.44
N ALA A 53 7.88 14.85 -6.68
CA ALA A 53 8.38 15.69 -7.75
C ALA A 53 7.46 16.92 -7.98
N ALA A 54 8.08 18.05 -8.34
CA ALA A 54 7.35 19.29 -8.59
C ALA A 54 6.50 19.25 -9.88
N THR A 55 6.88 18.43 -10.85
CA THR A 55 6.25 18.32 -12.17
C THR A 55 6.20 16.86 -12.63
N GLY A 56 5.34 16.59 -13.62
CA GLY A 56 5.18 15.25 -14.20
C GLY A 56 4.01 14.47 -13.59
N ARG A 57 3.97 13.16 -13.89
CA ARG A 57 2.97 12.25 -13.33
C ARG A 57 3.28 12.04 -11.83
N PRO A 58 2.28 12.16 -10.93
CA PRO A 58 2.45 11.81 -9.53
C PRO A 58 3.00 10.39 -9.37
N ALA A 59 3.98 10.22 -8.50
CA ALA A 59 4.53 8.91 -8.16
C ALA A 59 3.64 8.22 -7.10
N TYR A 60 3.87 6.93 -6.85
CA TYR A 60 3.38 6.28 -5.63
C TYR A 60 4.28 6.68 -4.45
N HIS A 61 3.69 6.87 -3.27
CA HIS A 61 4.48 7.12 -2.06
C HIS A 61 5.28 5.85 -1.70
N PRO A 62 6.57 5.96 -1.28
CA PRO A 62 7.40 4.79 -0.96
C PRO A 62 6.78 3.85 0.09
N ALA A 63 6.00 4.38 1.03
CA ALA A 63 5.25 3.59 2.01
C ALA A 63 4.32 2.57 1.37
N VAL A 64 3.61 2.95 0.30
CA VAL A 64 2.70 2.03 -0.42
C VAL A 64 3.48 0.89 -1.04
N LEU A 65 4.61 1.20 -1.68
CA LEU A 65 5.48 0.19 -2.29
C LEU A 65 6.10 -0.74 -1.23
N LEU A 66 6.48 -0.20 -0.07
CA LEU A 66 7.01 -0.98 1.04
C LEU A 66 5.95 -1.94 1.63
N LYS A 67 4.71 -1.48 1.82
CA LYS A 67 3.59 -2.34 2.26
C LYS A 67 3.40 -3.52 1.29
N ILE A 68 3.38 -3.26 -0.02
CA ILE A 68 3.27 -4.28 -1.06
C ILE A 68 4.46 -5.25 -1.03
N TYR A 69 5.69 -4.74 -0.84
CA TYR A 69 6.89 -5.56 -0.76
C TYR A 69 6.85 -6.50 0.45
N ILE A 70 6.48 -6.00 1.63
CA ILE A 70 6.34 -6.81 2.85
C ILE A 70 5.23 -7.85 2.67
N TYR A 71 4.09 -7.48 2.09
CA TYR A 71 3.01 -8.43 1.75
C TYR A 71 3.53 -9.56 0.85
N GLY A 72 4.27 -9.24 -0.21
CA GLY A 72 4.87 -10.23 -1.09
C GLY A 72 5.83 -11.16 -0.35
N TYR A 73 6.66 -10.61 0.54
CA TYR A 73 7.58 -11.39 1.36
C TYR A 73 6.85 -12.37 2.29
N LEU A 74 5.85 -11.90 3.03
CA LEU A 74 5.04 -12.73 3.95
C LEU A 74 4.31 -13.86 3.22
N ASN A 75 3.84 -13.61 2.00
CA ASN A 75 3.13 -14.59 1.18
C ASN A 75 4.04 -15.42 0.26
N ARG A 76 5.37 -15.31 0.40
CA ARG A 76 6.37 -16.02 -0.41
C ARG A 76 6.24 -15.75 -1.93
N ILE A 77 5.85 -14.54 -2.29
CA ILE A 77 5.70 -14.05 -3.67
C ILE A 77 6.91 -13.18 -4.02
N GLN A 78 7.96 -13.82 -4.52
CA GLN A 78 9.24 -13.14 -4.83
C GLN A 78 9.27 -12.47 -6.21
N SER A 79 8.37 -12.85 -7.12
CA SER A 79 8.32 -12.28 -8.47
C SER A 79 7.48 -11.01 -8.46
N SER A 80 8.06 -9.89 -8.91
CA SER A 80 7.34 -8.62 -9.07
C SER A 80 6.12 -8.75 -9.99
N ARG A 81 6.21 -9.54 -11.07
CA ARG A 81 5.07 -9.83 -11.97
C ARG A 81 3.96 -10.65 -11.28
N ARG A 82 4.32 -11.53 -10.36
CA ARG A 82 3.31 -12.26 -9.57
C ARG A 82 2.66 -11.32 -8.54
N LEU A 83 3.44 -10.44 -7.94
CA LEU A 83 2.96 -9.45 -6.98
C LEU A 83 2.02 -8.43 -7.64
N GLU A 84 2.33 -7.99 -8.87
CA GLU A 84 1.46 -7.18 -9.71
C GLU A 84 0.09 -7.84 -9.91
N ARG A 85 0.07 -9.13 -10.29
CA ARG A 85 -1.20 -9.88 -10.43
C ARG A 85 -1.97 -10.01 -9.12
N GLU A 86 -1.28 -10.10 -7.98
CA GLU A 86 -1.95 -10.12 -6.68
C GLU A 86 -2.53 -8.75 -6.31
N ALA A 87 -1.91 -7.65 -6.74
CA ALA A 87 -2.47 -6.30 -6.56
C ALA A 87 -3.72 -6.06 -7.42
N GLU A 88 -3.91 -6.81 -8.52
CA GLU A 88 -5.15 -6.81 -9.30
C GLU A 88 -6.25 -7.67 -8.68
N ARG A 89 -5.88 -8.72 -7.93
CA ARG A 89 -6.81 -9.69 -7.35
C ARG A 89 -7.31 -9.29 -5.97
N ASN A 90 -6.42 -8.75 -5.15
CA ASN A 90 -6.72 -8.29 -3.81
C ASN A 90 -7.06 -6.80 -3.92
N VAL A 91 -8.36 -6.51 -3.92
CA VAL A 91 -8.93 -5.15 -4.03
C VAL A 91 -9.20 -4.60 -2.64
#